data_AF-A0A1M7FY08-F1
#
_entry.id   AF-A0A1M7FY08-F1
#
_cell.length_a   1.000
_cell.length_b   1.000
_cell.length_c   1.000
_cell.angle_alpha   90.00
_cell.angle_beta   90.00
_cell.angle_gamma   90.00
#
_symmetry.space_group_name_H-M   'P 1'
#
loop_
_entity.id
_entity.type
_entity.pdbx_description
1 polymer ?
#
loop_
_entity_poly.entity_id
_entity_poly.type
_entity_poly.pdbx_seq_one_letter_code
_entity_poly.pdbx_strand_id
1 'polypeptide(L)'
;MTHSLPPVTCLRLFVCCLLLSLLAGCAGPQLSTSDGEGLSMERALVLQEARNAVGTPYRYGGSDARGLDCSGLVQMAYLRAGIALPRSSSDQYETLPHTRSARPGDLLFFATGSGSSVSHVGIYMGDDTMIHAPGSGRTVTTTSLSYDYWKEHYVGAAAPAP
;
A
#
# COMPACT_ATOMS: atom_id res chain seq x y z
N MET A 1 3.83 -67.84 -31.02
CA MET A 1 4.77 -68.36 -30.01
C MET A 1 4.46 -67.65 -28.70
N THR A 2 4.13 -68.45 -27.70
CA THR A 2 3.51 -68.13 -26.43
C THR A 2 4.47 -67.43 -25.47
N HIS A 3 4.08 -66.30 -24.87
CA HIS A 3 4.69 -65.84 -23.63
C HIS A 3 3.64 -65.52 -22.58
N SER A 4 3.81 -66.23 -21.48
CA SER A 4 2.93 -66.43 -20.33
C SER A 4 2.85 -65.21 -19.41
N LEU A 5 1.67 -65.02 -18.84
CA LEU A 5 1.43 -64.25 -17.61
C LEU A 5 1.88 -65.07 -16.39
N PRO A 6 2.50 -64.47 -15.35
CA PRO A 6 2.54 -65.05 -14.01
C PRO A 6 1.41 -64.52 -13.09
N PRO A 7 1.14 -65.22 -11.98
CA PRO A 7 -0.21 -65.37 -11.44
C PRO A 7 -0.57 -64.41 -10.30
N VAL A 8 -1.87 -64.13 -10.23
CA VAL A 8 -2.55 -63.54 -9.09
C VAL A 8 -2.60 -64.58 -7.97
N THR A 9 -2.08 -64.29 -6.77
CA THR A 9 -2.28 -65.18 -5.62
C THR A 9 -2.57 -64.39 -4.34
N CYS A 10 -3.61 -64.88 -3.68
CA CYS A 10 -3.97 -64.79 -2.26
C CYS A 10 -4.19 -63.40 -1.65
N LEU A 11 -5.43 -62.93 -1.47
CA LEU A 11 -6.50 -63.46 -0.59
C LEU A 11 -6.25 -63.16 0.90
N ARG A 12 -7.21 -62.38 1.43
CA ARG A 12 -7.72 -62.29 2.81
C ARG A 12 -7.15 -61.25 3.78
N LEU A 13 -8.01 -60.24 3.98
CA LEU A 13 -8.53 -59.77 5.27
C LEU A 13 -7.51 -59.46 6.37
N PHE A 14 -7.23 -58.16 6.56
CA PHE A 14 -7.19 -57.59 7.90
C PHE A 14 -8.08 -56.34 7.95
N VAL A 15 -9.24 -56.53 8.55
CA VAL A 15 -10.22 -55.51 8.91
C VAL A 15 -9.70 -54.74 10.13
N CYS A 16 -9.99 -53.44 10.17
CA CYS A 16 -9.98 -52.54 11.34
C CYS A 16 -8.68 -52.37 12.15
N CYS A 17 -8.04 -51.20 11.98
CA CYS A 17 -7.50 -50.43 13.10
C CYS A 17 -7.31 -48.96 12.71
N LEU A 18 -7.98 -48.06 13.44
CA LEU A 18 -7.80 -46.59 13.52
C LEU A 18 -8.12 -45.79 12.22
N LEU A 19 -9.17 -44.97 12.09
CA LEU A 19 -9.80 -44.03 13.03
C LEU A 19 -8.79 -43.23 13.86
N LEU A 20 -8.09 -42.27 13.23
CA LEU A 20 -7.65 -40.97 13.78
C LEU A 20 -6.73 -40.22 12.80
N SER A 21 -7.30 -39.33 11.98
CA SER A 21 -6.59 -38.14 11.49
C SER A 21 -7.59 -37.07 11.07
N LEU A 22 -8.27 -36.52 12.08
CA LEU A 22 -8.85 -35.18 12.02
C LEU A 22 -7.72 -34.16 12.16
N LEU A 23 -7.84 -33.05 11.42
CA LEU A 23 -7.05 -31.80 11.44
C LEU A 23 -5.87 -31.71 10.44
N ALA A 24 -6.20 -31.27 9.23
CA ALA A 24 -5.38 -30.28 8.53
C ALA A 24 -6.33 -29.22 7.96
N GLY A 25 -6.34 -28.06 8.63
CA GLY A 25 -7.21 -26.93 8.30
C GLY A 25 -6.75 -26.13 7.07
N CYS A 26 -7.74 -25.48 6.49
CA CYS A 26 -7.73 -24.21 5.74
C CYS A 26 -6.67 -23.99 4.64
N ALA A 27 -7.09 -24.14 3.38
CA ALA A 27 -6.69 -23.22 2.33
C ALA A 27 -7.97 -22.71 1.64
N GLY A 28 -8.32 -21.45 1.90
CA GLY A 28 -9.38 -20.74 1.16
C GLY A 28 -8.96 -20.51 -0.30
N PRO A 29 -9.87 -19.99 -1.15
CA PRO A 29 -9.55 -19.74 -2.55
C PRO A 29 -8.39 -18.75 -2.64
N GLN A 30 -7.29 -19.14 -3.29
CA GLN A 30 -6.25 -18.19 -3.69
C GLN A 30 -6.85 -17.24 -4.74
N LEU A 31 -7.08 -15.99 -4.33
CA LEU A 31 -7.14 -14.89 -5.29
C LEU A 31 -5.70 -14.58 -5.72
N SER A 32 -5.34 -15.09 -6.89
CA SER A 32 -4.18 -14.61 -7.64
C SER A 32 -4.62 -13.39 -8.44
N THR A 33 -4.17 -12.20 -8.01
CA THR A 33 -4.11 -11.02 -8.87
C THR A 33 -2.64 -10.72 -9.11
N SER A 34 -2.25 -10.77 -10.38
CA SER A 34 -0.91 -10.49 -10.87
C SER A 34 -0.78 -8.99 -11.14
N ASP A 35 -0.48 -8.22 -10.10
CA ASP A 35 0.07 -6.86 -10.22
C ASP A 35 1.51 -6.94 -9.70
N GLY A 36 2.46 -7.00 -10.63
CA GLY A 36 3.83 -7.47 -10.42
C GLY A 36 4.63 -6.72 -9.36
N GLU A 37 5.49 -7.47 -8.67
CA GLU A 37 6.32 -7.09 -7.50
C GLU A 37 5.48 -6.79 -6.25
N GLY A 38 5.29 -7.83 -5.42
CA GLY A 38 4.63 -7.69 -4.12
C GLY A 38 5.17 -6.49 -3.35
N LEU A 39 4.26 -5.61 -2.91
CA LEU A 39 4.61 -4.45 -2.12
C LEU A 39 5.43 -4.90 -0.91
N SER A 40 6.51 -4.16 -0.60
CA SER A 40 7.21 -4.35 0.66
C SER A 40 6.23 -4.18 1.82
N MET A 41 6.53 -4.83 2.95
CA MET A 41 5.68 -4.75 4.14
C MET A 41 5.49 -3.29 4.57
N GLU A 42 6.55 -2.49 4.47
CA GLU A 42 6.57 -1.06 4.76
C GLU A 42 5.58 -0.30 3.86
N ARG A 43 5.60 -0.53 2.55
CA ARG A 43 4.64 0.08 1.63
C ARG A 43 3.21 -0.33 1.93
N ALA A 44 2.98 -1.61 2.23
CA ALA A 44 1.65 -2.10 2.60
C ALA A 44 1.12 -1.42 3.87
N LEU A 45 1.98 -1.26 4.90
CA LEU A 45 1.67 -0.57 6.14
C LEU A 45 1.41 0.92 5.91
N VAL A 46 2.25 1.63 5.14
CA VAL A 46 2.03 3.04 4.77
C VAL A 46 0.65 3.22 4.14
N LEU A 47 0.30 2.39 3.16
CA LEU A 47 -0.99 2.46 2.47
C LEU A 47 -2.15 2.12 3.40
N GLN A 48 -1.98 1.16 4.31
CA GLN A 48 -3.00 0.81 5.30
C GLN A 48 -3.26 1.99 6.25
N GLU A 49 -2.22 2.60 6.79
CA GLU A 49 -2.34 3.71 7.73
C GLU A 49 -2.88 4.99 7.06
N ALA A 50 -2.49 5.23 5.80
CA ALA A 50 -3.09 6.30 5.00
C ALA A 50 -4.60 6.09 4.79
N ARG A 51 -5.04 4.85 4.50
CA ARG A 51 -6.46 4.51 4.38
C ARG A 51 -7.21 4.67 5.69
N ASN A 52 -6.62 4.24 6.82
CA ASN A 52 -7.22 4.40 8.15
C ASN A 52 -7.43 5.88 8.53
N ALA A 53 -6.63 6.79 7.96
CA ALA A 53 -6.75 8.22 8.20
C ALA A 53 -7.87 8.90 7.38
N VAL A 54 -8.44 8.24 6.37
CA VAL A 54 -9.54 8.80 5.57
C VAL A 54 -10.70 9.24 6.46
N GLY A 55 -11.20 10.45 6.23
CA GLY A 55 -12.22 11.08 7.07
C GLY A 55 -11.66 11.92 8.24
N THR A 56 -10.37 11.82 8.56
CA THR A 56 -9.73 12.70 9.56
C THR A 56 -9.80 14.16 9.09
N PRO A 57 -10.23 15.12 9.93
CA PRO A 57 -10.28 16.54 9.55
C PRO A 57 -8.92 17.11 9.16
N TYR A 58 -8.91 17.98 8.15
CA TYR A 58 -7.73 18.76 7.86
C TYR A 58 -7.47 19.77 8.97
N ARG A 59 -6.21 19.87 9.41
CA ARG A 59 -5.73 20.93 10.30
C ARG A 59 -4.31 21.31 9.91
N TYR A 60 -4.08 22.58 9.57
CA TYR A 60 -2.74 23.10 9.29
C TYR A 60 -1.81 22.88 10.49
N GLY A 61 -0.61 22.35 10.24
CA GLY A 61 0.33 21.93 11.28
C GLY A 61 -0.06 20.63 11.99
N GLY A 62 -1.19 20.01 11.63
CA GLY A 62 -1.72 18.81 12.27
C GLY A 62 -0.98 17.52 11.90
N SER A 63 -0.70 16.70 12.90
CA SER A 63 -0.02 15.40 12.78
C SER A 63 -0.59 14.35 13.75
N ASP A 64 -1.84 14.52 14.20
CA ASP A 64 -2.49 13.64 15.17
C ASP A 64 -3.95 13.35 14.79
N ALA A 65 -4.62 12.48 15.56
CA ALA A 65 -6.00 12.07 15.31
C ALA A 65 -7.04 13.21 15.37
N ARG A 66 -6.71 14.37 15.94
CA ARG A 66 -7.60 15.54 15.98
C ARG A 66 -7.54 16.34 14.68
N GLY A 67 -6.54 16.09 13.84
CA GLY A 67 -6.46 16.65 12.50
C GLY A 67 -5.06 16.56 11.90
N LEU A 68 -5.03 16.38 10.59
CA LEU A 68 -3.83 16.18 9.79
C LEU A 68 -3.71 17.26 8.72
N ASP A 69 -2.51 17.75 8.44
CA ASP A 69 -2.22 18.40 7.15
C ASP A 69 -1.59 17.39 6.17
N CYS A 70 -1.28 17.85 4.95
CA CYS A 70 -0.80 16.98 3.88
C CYS A 70 0.48 16.22 4.27
N SER A 71 1.46 16.94 4.82
CA SER A 71 2.75 16.37 5.23
C SER A 71 2.68 15.64 6.57
N GLY A 72 1.75 16.02 7.45
CA GLY A 72 1.47 15.34 8.71
C GLY A 72 0.77 13.99 8.51
N LEU A 73 -0.11 13.88 7.51
CA LEU A 73 -0.65 12.59 7.06
C LEU A 73 0.47 11.66 6.58
N VAL A 74 1.33 12.15 5.69
CA VAL A 74 2.47 11.39 5.16
C VAL A 74 3.40 10.94 6.29
N GLN A 75 3.81 11.87 7.14
CA GLN A 75 4.70 11.60 8.27
C GLN A 75 4.08 10.55 9.20
N MET A 76 2.79 10.66 9.52
CA MET A 76 2.09 9.71 10.39
C MET A 76 2.06 8.31 9.79
N ALA A 77 1.70 8.17 8.51
CA ALA A 77 1.62 6.87 7.84
C ALA A 77 2.99 6.18 7.78
N TYR A 78 4.04 6.92 7.41
CA TYR A 78 5.40 6.40 7.36
C TYR A 78 5.97 6.08 8.74
N LEU A 79 5.71 6.92 9.75
CA LEU A 79 6.20 6.68 11.11
C LEU A 79 5.61 5.38 11.67
N ARG A 80 4.35 5.07 11.38
CA ARG A 80 3.71 3.80 11.77
C ARG A 80 4.29 2.59 11.03
N ALA A 81 4.84 2.78 9.84
CA ALA A 81 5.63 1.78 9.12
C ALA A 81 7.11 1.75 9.56
N GLY A 82 7.50 2.51 10.58
CA GLY A 82 8.86 2.53 11.13
C GLY A 82 9.84 3.45 10.40
N ILE A 83 9.37 4.31 9.49
CA ILE A 83 10.20 5.21 8.68
C ILE A 83 9.95 6.65 9.11
N ALA A 84 10.97 7.32 9.64
CA ALA A 84 10.88 8.72 10.02
C ALA A 84 11.03 9.63 8.79
N LEU A 85 10.07 10.54 8.58
CA LEU A 85 10.12 11.55 7.52
C LEU A 85 10.15 12.98 8.10
N PRO A 86 10.75 13.95 7.37
CA PRO A 86 10.66 15.37 7.71
C PRO A 86 9.21 15.85 7.85
N ARG A 87 9.01 16.93 8.61
CA ARG A 87 7.66 17.41 8.94
C ARG A 87 6.97 18.12 7.78
N SER A 88 7.67 18.91 6.99
CA SER A 88 7.07 19.72 5.93
C SER A 88 7.14 19.01 4.57
N SER A 89 6.21 19.32 3.67
CA SER A 89 6.23 18.78 2.30
C SER A 89 7.46 19.22 1.51
N SER A 90 7.96 20.44 1.79
CA SER A 90 9.16 20.99 1.15
C SER A 90 10.41 20.22 1.60
N ASP A 91 10.60 20.00 2.91
CA ASP A 91 11.73 19.21 3.41
C ASP A 91 11.65 17.75 2.94
N GLN A 92 10.45 17.17 2.90
CA GLN A 92 10.24 15.82 2.33
C GLN A 92 10.67 15.77 0.87
N TYR A 93 10.32 16.77 0.06
CA TYR A 93 10.75 16.82 -1.33
C TYR A 93 12.25 17.03 -1.47
N GLU A 94 12.87 17.88 -0.65
CA GLU A 94 14.29 18.22 -0.78
C GLU A 94 15.23 17.10 -0.31
N THR A 95 14.80 16.28 0.65
CA THR A 95 15.70 15.32 1.33
C THR A 95 15.46 13.85 0.99
N LEU A 96 14.28 13.49 0.49
CA LEU A 96 13.94 12.10 0.19
C LEU A 96 14.43 11.67 -1.19
N PRO A 97 14.71 10.37 -1.41
CA PRO A 97 15.18 9.87 -2.70
C PRO A 97 14.10 10.01 -3.78
N HIS A 98 14.40 10.76 -4.84
CA HIS A 98 13.47 11.00 -5.94
C HIS A 98 13.30 9.78 -6.84
N THR A 99 12.10 9.63 -7.40
CA THR A 99 11.79 8.60 -8.40
C THR A 99 11.10 9.23 -9.61
N ARG A 100 11.31 8.65 -10.79
CA ARG A 100 10.58 8.98 -12.02
C ARG A 100 9.41 8.03 -12.28
N SER A 101 9.33 6.93 -11.54
CA SER A 101 8.30 5.91 -11.67
C SER A 101 7.76 5.64 -10.28
N ALA A 102 6.72 6.39 -9.92
CA ALA A 102 6.08 6.26 -8.61
C ALA A 102 5.33 4.92 -8.54
N ARG A 103 5.49 4.23 -7.42
CA ARG A 103 4.79 2.98 -7.07
C ARG A 103 3.85 3.21 -5.88
N PRO A 104 2.83 2.36 -5.67
CA PRO A 104 1.98 2.49 -4.49
C PRO A 104 2.80 2.59 -3.20
N GLY A 105 2.51 3.61 -2.40
CA GLY A 105 3.25 3.97 -1.19
C GLY A 105 4.19 5.16 -1.39
N ASP A 106 4.67 5.42 -2.60
CA ASP A 106 5.55 6.56 -2.89
C ASP A 106 4.82 7.91 -2.74
N LEU A 107 5.59 8.99 -2.64
CA LEU A 107 5.06 10.34 -2.42
C LEU A 107 4.97 11.11 -3.73
N LEU A 108 3.88 11.84 -3.91
CA LEU A 108 3.67 12.77 -5.03
C LEU A 108 3.61 14.20 -4.50
N PHE A 109 4.40 15.09 -5.10
CA PHE A 109 4.55 16.47 -4.66
C PHE A 109 3.96 17.45 -5.66
N PHE A 110 3.31 18.48 -5.14
CA PHE A 110 2.57 19.46 -5.92
C PHE A 110 2.83 20.89 -5.44
N ALA A 111 2.75 21.83 -6.37
CA ALA A 111 2.86 23.27 -6.13
C ALA A 111 1.48 23.93 -6.17
N THR A 112 0.61 23.65 -5.19
CA THR A 112 -0.80 24.14 -5.17
C THR A 112 -0.98 25.55 -4.58
N GLY A 113 0.08 26.12 -3.99
CA GLY A 113 0.11 27.49 -3.48
C GLY A 113 0.48 28.51 -4.55
N SER A 114 0.79 29.74 -4.11
CA SER A 114 1.30 30.77 -5.01
C SER A 114 2.74 30.46 -5.41
N GLY A 115 2.97 30.16 -6.70
CA GLY A 115 4.29 29.92 -7.27
C GLY A 115 4.54 28.46 -7.67
N SER A 116 5.81 28.12 -7.93
CA SER A 116 6.22 26.79 -8.42
C SER A 116 6.82 25.89 -7.35
N SER A 117 6.84 26.33 -6.10
CA SER A 117 7.44 25.58 -4.99
C SER A 117 6.46 24.54 -4.41
N VAL A 118 7.01 23.41 -3.96
CA VAL A 118 6.24 22.34 -3.32
C VAL A 118 5.51 22.89 -2.09
N SER A 119 4.20 22.73 -2.09
CA SER A 119 3.28 23.19 -1.04
C SER A 119 2.24 22.14 -0.65
N HIS A 120 2.20 21.02 -1.36
CA HIS A 120 1.29 19.91 -1.09
C HIS A 120 1.95 18.56 -1.40
N VAL A 121 1.55 17.52 -0.67
CA VAL A 121 2.02 16.14 -0.85
C VAL A 121 0.87 15.15 -0.67
N GLY A 122 0.92 14.04 -1.39
CA GLY A 122 0.02 12.90 -1.25
C GLY A 122 0.77 11.56 -1.35
N ILE A 123 0.12 10.48 -0.91
CA ILE A 123 0.63 9.11 -1.01
C ILE A 123 -0.01 8.46 -2.24
N TYR A 124 0.80 8.00 -3.19
CA TYR A 124 0.32 7.31 -4.38
C TYR A 124 -0.27 5.95 -4.01
N MET A 125 -1.45 5.63 -4.52
CA MET A 125 -2.17 4.39 -4.20
C MET A 125 -2.09 3.35 -5.32
N GLY A 126 -1.55 3.72 -6.48
CA GLY A 126 -1.79 2.99 -7.73
C GLY A 126 -3.00 3.54 -8.48
N ASP A 127 -3.24 3.00 -9.67
CA ASP A 127 -4.43 3.28 -10.49
C ASP A 127 -4.72 4.77 -10.71
N ASP A 128 -3.67 5.58 -10.89
CA ASP A 128 -3.78 7.04 -11.03
C ASP A 128 -4.55 7.70 -9.88
N THR A 129 -4.41 7.18 -8.65
CA THR A 129 -5.03 7.75 -7.45
C THR A 129 -4.02 8.05 -6.35
N MET A 130 -4.33 9.05 -5.53
CA MET A 130 -3.57 9.34 -4.31
C MET A 130 -4.48 9.59 -3.11
N ILE A 131 -4.01 9.27 -1.91
CA ILE A 131 -4.59 9.73 -0.64
C ILE A 131 -3.87 11.00 -0.20
N HIS A 132 -4.63 12.01 0.22
CA HIS A 132 -4.09 13.27 0.71
C HIS A 132 -5.02 13.97 1.72
N ALA A 133 -4.47 14.91 2.49
CA ALA A 133 -5.23 15.84 3.32
C ALA A 133 -5.38 17.18 2.55
N PRO A 134 -6.53 17.46 1.91
CA PRO A 134 -6.62 18.41 0.80
C PRO A 134 -6.56 19.89 1.21
N GLY A 135 -6.85 20.25 2.46
CA GLY A 135 -6.90 21.64 2.93
C GLY A 135 -8.09 21.93 3.84
N SER A 136 -8.14 23.16 4.37
CA SER A 136 -9.14 23.60 5.36
C SER A 136 -10.59 23.31 4.93
N GLY A 137 -11.43 22.94 5.91
CA GLY A 137 -12.85 22.63 5.70
C GLY A 137 -13.12 21.25 5.07
N ARG A 138 -12.09 20.44 4.86
CA ARG A 138 -12.18 19.10 4.26
C ARG A 138 -11.53 18.05 5.15
N THR A 139 -11.67 16.80 4.77
CA THR A 139 -11.08 15.64 5.45
C THR A 139 -10.08 14.94 4.53
N VAL A 140 -9.21 14.10 5.11
CA VAL A 140 -8.36 13.19 4.35
C VAL A 140 -9.22 12.37 3.41
N THR A 141 -8.85 12.34 2.12
CA THR A 141 -9.64 11.71 1.05
C THR A 141 -8.73 11.14 -0.03
N THR A 142 -9.33 10.42 -0.98
CA THR A 142 -8.68 9.95 -2.21
C THR A 142 -9.07 10.86 -3.38
N THR A 143 -8.16 11.10 -4.32
CA THR A 143 -8.43 11.84 -5.55
C THR A 143 -7.73 11.18 -6.73
N SER A 144 -8.28 11.36 -7.93
CA SER A 144 -7.66 10.88 -9.17
C SER A 144 -6.66 11.92 -9.69
N LEU A 145 -5.48 11.45 -10.06
CA LEU A 145 -4.41 12.21 -10.71
C LEU A 145 -4.76 12.54 -12.18
N SER A 146 -5.84 11.95 -12.72
CA SER A 146 -6.31 12.26 -14.07
C SER A 146 -6.94 13.65 -14.19
N TYR A 147 -7.26 14.31 -13.07
CA TYR A 147 -7.77 15.68 -13.07
C TYR A 147 -6.66 16.66 -13.47
N ASP A 148 -6.98 17.58 -14.39
CA ASP A 148 -6.00 18.53 -14.94
C ASP A 148 -5.37 19.39 -13.86
N TYR A 149 -6.13 19.73 -12.81
CA TYR A 149 -5.59 20.38 -11.61
C TYR A 149 -4.34 19.68 -11.06
N TRP A 150 -4.34 18.35 -10.91
CA TRP A 150 -3.17 17.66 -10.37
C TRP A 150 -2.02 17.56 -11.37
N LYS A 151 -2.33 17.44 -12.67
CA LYS A 151 -1.30 17.42 -13.73
C LYS A 151 -0.57 18.75 -13.82
N GLU A 152 -1.31 19.87 -13.80
CA GLU A 152 -0.76 21.22 -13.91
C GLU A 152 0.13 21.60 -12.72
N HIS A 153 -0.19 21.09 -11.53
CA HIS A 153 0.54 21.42 -10.29
C HIS A 153 1.58 20.35 -9.91
N TYR A 154 1.76 19.29 -10.70
CA TYR A 154 2.71 18.22 -10.38
C TYR A 154 4.16 18.71 -10.45
N VAL A 155 4.94 18.42 -9.39
CA VAL A 155 6.35 18.82 -9.29
C VAL A 155 7.28 17.62 -9.39
N GLY A 156 6.95 16.50 -8.74
CA GLY A 156 7.81 15.32 -8.74
C GLY A 156 7.35 14.25 -7.75
N ALA A 157 8.14 13.19 -7.63
CA ALA A 157 7.86 12.06 -6.75
C ALA A 157 9.10 11.58 -6.00
N ALA A 158 8.90 10.97 -4.82
CA ALA A 158 9.96 10.34 -4.03
C ALA A 158 9.54 8.94 -3.57
N ALA A 159 10.52 8.04 -3.39
CA ALA A 159 10.33 6.64 -2.98
C ALA A 159 11.06 6.37 -1.64
N PRO A 160 10.48 6.78 -0.49
CA PRO A 160 11.15 6.68 0.80
C PRO A 160 11.20 5.25 1.37
N ALA A 161 10.30 4.36 0.93
CA ALA A 161 10.28 2.96 1.33
C ALA A 161 11.00 2.06 0.30
N PRO A 162 11.67 0.98 0.74
CA PRO A 162 12.36 0.03 -0.13
C PRO A 162 11.38 -0.76 -0.99
#